data_AF-D4J8W8-F1
#
_entry.id   AF-D4J8W8-F1
#
_cell.length_a   1.000
_cell.length_b   1.000
_cell.length_c   1.000
_cell.angle_alpha   90.00
_cell.angle_beta   90.00
_cell.angle_gamma   90.00
#
_symmetry.space_group_name_H-M   'P 1'
#
loop_
_entity.id
_entity.type
_entity.pdbx_description
1 polymer ?
#
loop_
_entity_poly.entity_id
_entity_poly.type
_entity_poly.pdbx_seq_one_letter_code
_entity_poly.pdbx_strand_id
1 'polypeptide(L)'
;MLTKGDYIMLVFEEDERYPKEASLSFYANDPAEGHLSDIVFGNSAAELMEHGDGADNEGLFYILYRIEGQTDSKYPFGRRIGSGVLNFDALCEDIDLYEKERGVSK
;
A
#
# COMPACT_ATOMS: atom_id res chain seq x y z
N MET A 1 0.49 -20.58 -6.68
CA MET A 1 1.23 -19.74 -7.63
C MET A 1 0.59 -18.36 -7.53
N LEU A 2 1.24 -17.41 -6.85
CA LEU A 2 0.65 -16.08 -6.62
C LEU A 2 0.56 -15.36 -7.97
N THR A 3 -0.65 -15.03 -8.41
CA THR A 3 -0.87 -14.20 -9.60
C THR A 3 -0.29 -12.83 -9.31
N LYS A 4 0.79 -12.46 -10.01
CA LYS A 4 1.53 -11.22 -9.81
C LYS A 4 0.64 -10.01 -10.13
N GLY A 5 0.04 -9.42 -9.10
CA GLY A 5 -0.40 -8.04 -9.17
C GLY A 5 0.80 -7.14 -9.41
N ASP A 6 0.59 -6.01 -10.09
CA ASP A 6 1.62 -5.02 -10.33
C ASP A 6 2.00 -4.22 -9.07
N TYR A 7 1.11 -4.19 -8.08
CA TYR A 7 1.27 -3.48 -6.82
C TYR A 7 1.17 -4.41 -5.62
N ILE A 8 1.83 -4.02 -4.53
CA ILE A 8 1.72 -4.62 -3.20
C ILE A 8 1.32 -3.50 -2.25
N MET A 9 0.23 -3.71 -1.50
CA MET A 9 -0.18 -2.83 -0.42
C MET A 9 0.02 -3.57 0.91
N LEU A 10 0.79 -2.96 1.81
CA LEU A 10 0.91 -3.40 3.19
C LEU A 10 -0.05 -2.55 4.02
N VAL A 11 -0.92 -3.18 4.80
CA VAL A 11 -1.94 -2.52 5.62
C VAL A 11 -1.58 -2.68 7.10
N PHE A 12 -1.70 -1.58 7.84
CA PHE A 12 -1.32 -1.49 9.25
C PHE A 12 -2.45 -0.93 10.10
N GLU A 13 -2.57 -1.49 11.30
CA GLU A 13 -3.43 -0.99 12.37
C GLU A 13 -2.60 -0.27 13.44
N GLU A 14 -3.26 0.58 14.23
CA GLU A 14 -2.61 1.20 15.40
C GLU A 14 -2.09 0.12 16.36
N ASP A 15 -1.00 0.44 17.05
CA ASP A 15 -0.36 -0.47 17.99
C ASP A 15 -0.55 0.04 19.42
N GLU A 16 -1.19 -0.77 20.25
CA GLU A 16 -1.53 -0.43 21.64
C GLU A 16 -0.31 -0.16 22.54
N ARG A 17 0.90 -0.52 22.10
CA ARG A 17 2.15 -0.25 22.83
C ARG A 17 2.46 1.25 22.89
N TYR A 18 1.95 2.04 21.96
CA TYR A 18 2.12 3.49 21.95
C TYR A 18 0.95 4.16 22.69
N PRO A 19 1.16 5.33 23.33
CA PRO A 19 0.07 6.06 23.96
C PRO A 19 -1.03 6.31 22.93
N LYS A 20 -2.31 6.34 23.34
CA LYS A 20 -3.46 6.73 22.47
C LYS A 20 -3.32 8.12 21.82
N GLU A 21 -2.28 8.86 22.20
CA GLU A 21 -1.88 10.16 21.69
C GLU A 21 -0.95 10.05 20.47
N ALA A 22 -0.49 8.84 20.10
CA ALA A 22 0.04 8.53 18.78
C ALA A 22 -1.13 8.69 17.79
N SER A 23 -1.37 9.94 17.43
CA SER A 23 -2.53 10.36 16.64
C SER A 23 -2.54 9.68 15.28
N LEU A 24 -3.70 9.68 14.61
CA LEU A 24 -3.84 9.30 13.19
C LEU A 24 -2.69 9.82 12.30
N SER A 25 -2.19 11.03 12.57
CA SER A 25 -1.07 11.62 11.84
C SER A 25 0.28 10.92 12.07
N PHE A 26 0.52 10.31 13.23
CA PHE A 26 1.72 9.53 13.49
C PHE A 26 1.76 8.31 12.58
N TYR A 27 0.75 7.45 12.66
CA TYR A 27 0.68 6.23 11.86
C TYR A 27 0.45 6.51 10.36
N ALA A 28 -0.20 7.61 9.98
CA ALA A 28 -0.28 7.99 8.57
C ALA A 28 1.10 8.36 7.98
N ASN A 29 1.98 8.96 8.79
CA ASN A 29 3.34 9.31 8.37
C ASN A 29 4.28 8.09 8.45
N ASP A 30 4.11 7.25 9.47
CA ASP A 30 4.95 6.09 9.75
C ASP A 30 4.10 4.80 9.96
N PRO A 31 3.40 4.27 8.92
CA PRO A 31 2.50 3.12 9.08
C PRO A 31 3.17 1.87 9.65
N ALA A 32 4.46 1.67 9.37
CA ALA A 32 5.22 0.51 9.81
C ALA A 32 5.51 0.45 11.32
N GLU A 33 5.21 1.52 12.07
CA GLU A 33 5.22 1.51 13.54
C GLU A 33 3.97 0.80 14.12
N GLY A 34 2.94 0.61 13.29
CA GLY A 34 1.74 -0.14 13.62
C GLY A 34 1.90 -1.66 13.52
N HIS A 35 0.79 -2.38 13.71
CA HIS A 35 0.71 -3.81 13.47
C HIS A 35 0.38 -4.09 12.01
N LEU A 36 1.19 -4.92 11.34
CA LEU A 36 0.84 -5.41 10.00
C LEU A 36 -0.43 -6.26 10.09
N SER A 37 -1.52 -5.73 9.54
CA SER A 37 -2.83 -6.37 9.52
C SER A 37 -2.99 -7.22 8.26
N ASP A 38 -2.57 -6.70 7.10
CA ASP A 38 -2.75 -7.39 5.83
C ASP A 38 -1.69 -7.05 4.75
N ILE A 39 -1.60 -7.93 3.73
CA ILE A 39 -0.78 -7.78 2.52
C ILE A 39 -1.65 -8.07 1.29
N VAL A 40 -2.05 -7.01 0.57
CA VAL A 40 -2.87 -7.10 -0.65
C VAL A 40 -1.98 -7.02 -1.91
N PHE A 41 -2.30 -7.85 -2.91
CA PHE A 41 -1.72 -7.77 -4.23
C PHE A 41 -2.81 -7.41 -5.23
N GLY A 42 -2.54 -6.44 -6.10
CA GLY A 42 -3.53 -5.99 -7.08
C GLY A 42 -2.91 -5.26 -8.26
N ASN A 43 -3.71 -5.05 -9.30
CA ASN A 43 -3.36 -4.28 -10.49
C ASN A 43 -4.04 -2.92 -10.55
N SER A 44 -4.98 -2.65 -9.64
CA SER A 44 -5.75 -1.41 -9.59
C SER A 44 -6.09 -1.04 -8.15
N ALA A 45 -6.44 0.23 -7.91
CA ALA A 45 -6.92 0.67 -6.59
C ALA A 45 -8.14 -0.14 -6.12
N ALA A 46 -9.05 -0.52 -7.03
CA ALA A 46 -10.20 -1.34 -6.70
C ALA A 46 -9.79 -2.73 -6.20
N GLU A 47 -8.88 -3.41 -6.91
CA GLU A 47 -8.34 -4.71 -6.47
C GLU A 47 -7.56 -4.60 -5.15
N LEU A 48 -6.90 -3.47 -4.89
CA LEU A 48 -6.19 -3.24 -3.63
C LEU A 48 -7.14 -2.97 -2.46
N MET A 49 -8.30 -2.36 -2.72
CA MET A 49 -9.35 -2.16 -1.71
C MET A 49 -10.18 -3.42 -1.45
N GLU A 50 -10.28 -4.33 -2.43
CA GLU A 50 -10.97 -5.61 -2.27
C GLU A 50 -10.16 -6.56 -1.39
N HIS A 51 -10.55 -6.63 -0.11
CA HIS A 51 -9.93 -7.55 0.83
C HIS A 51 -10.41 -9.00 0.61
N GLY A 52 -9.48 -9.96 0.72
CA GLY A 52 -9.76 -11.39 0.49
C GLY A 52 -10.59 -12.08 1.58
N ASP A 53 -10.70 -11.49 2.78
CA ASP A 53 -11.43 -12.10 3.91
C ASP A 53 -12.78 -11.41 4.25
N GLY A 54 -13.13 -10.32 3.56
CA GLY A 54 -14.36 -9.55 3.78
C GLY A 54 -14.32 -8.48 4.88
N ALA A 55 -13.16 -8.23 5.51
CA ALA A 55 -12.92 -7.08 6.38
C ALA A 55 -12.69 -5.78 5.56
N ASP A 56 -13.16 -4.66 6.09
CA ASP A 56 -12.97 -3.34 5.50
C ASP A 56 -11.64 -2.74 5.99
N ASN A 57 -10.71 -2.52 5.07
CA ASN A 57 -9.41 -1.92 5.36
C ASN A 57 -9.45 -0.38 5.27
N GLU A 58 -10.58 0.21 4.85
CA GLU A 58 -10.74 1.67 4.78
C GLU A 58 -10.55 2.30 6.17
N GLY A 59 -9.76 3.38 6.22
CA GLY A 59 -9.43 4.09 7.46
C GLY A 59 -8.23 3.53 8.23
N LEU A 60 -7.68 2.38 7.82
CA LEU A 60 -6.39 1.89 8.32
C LEU A 60 -5.22 2.65 7.69
N PHE A 61 -3.98 2.23 7.94
CA PHE A 61 -2.79 2.84 7.35
C PHE A 61 -2.18 1.93 6.30
N TYR A 62 -1.58 2.50 5.25
CA TYR A 62 -0.98 1.71 4.19
C TYR A 62 0.42 2.16 3.80
N ILE A 63 1.18 1.22 3.24
CA ILE A 63 2.35 1.51 2.41
C ILE A 63 2.14 0.80 1.07
N LEU A 64 2.18 1.58 -0.02
CA LEU A 64 1.98 1.09 -1.38
C LEU A 64 3.32 0.98 -2.12
N TYR A 65 3.54 -0.18 -2.72
CA TYR A 65 4.69 -0.47 -3.56
C TYR A 65 4.27 -0.83 -4.98
N ARG A 66 4.98 -0.30 -5.98
CA ARG A 66 5.01 -0.87 -7.33
C ARG A 66 6.07 -1.97 -7.37
N ILE A 67 5.71 -3.14 -7.88
CA ILE A 67 6.69 -4.19 -8.19
C ILE A 67 7.45 -3.78 -9.46
N GLU A 68 8.75 -3.59 -9.34
CA GLU A 68 9.66 -3.27 -10.43
C GLU A 68 10.69 -4.41 -10.66
N GLY A 69 11.32 -4.38 -11.84
CA GLY A 69 12.26 -5.39 -12.31
C GLY A 69 11.67 -6.32 -13.37
N GLN A 70 12.52 -7.09 -14.07
CA GLN A 70 12.04 -8.13 -14.97
C GLN A 70 11.25 -9.14 -14.14
N THR A 71 10.01 -9.41 -14.51
CA THR A 71 9.15 -10.40 -13.85
C THR A 71 9.75 -11.80 -13.81
N ASP A 72 10.82 -12.03 -14.57
CA ASP A 72 11.55 -13.28 -14.68
C ASP A 72 12.83 -13.28 -13.81
N SER A 73 13.13 -12.16 -13.15
CA SER A 73 14.14 -12.08 -12.10
C SER A 73 13.74 -12.95 -10.92
N LYS A 74 14.71 -13.70 -10.39
CA LYS A 74 14.58 -14.44 -9.14
C LYS A 74 14.23 -13.52 -7.95
N TYR A 75 14.56 -12.23 -8.05
CA TYR A 75 14.36 -11.23 -7.01
C TYR A 75 13.76 -9.96 -7.63
N PRO A 76 12.43 -9.87 -7.80
CA PRO A 76 11.78 -8.59 -8.08
C PRO A 76 12.02 -7.64 -6.89
N PHE A 77 12.04 -6.34 -7.14
CA PHE A 77 12.16 -5.33 -6.08
C PHE A 77 10.95 -4.42 -6.10
N GLY A 78 10.51 -3.96 -4.93
CA GLY A 78 9.42 -3.00 -4.82
C GLY A 78 9.96 -1.58 -4.73
N ARG A 79 9.37 -0.65 -5.47
CA ARG A 79 9.54 0.79 -5.24
C ARG A 79 8.34 1.30 -4.44
N ARG A 80 8.57 1.95 -3.30
CA ARG A 80 7.49 2.63 -2.55
C ARG A 80 6.99 3.79 -3.40
N ILE A 81 5.68 3.87 -3.58
CA ILE A 81 5.02 4.92 -4.36
C ILE A 81 4.02 5.73 -3.54
N GLY A 82 3.60 5.20 -2.38
CA GLY A 82 2.53 5.79 -1.59
C GLY A 82 2.51 5.33 -0.14
N SER A 83 1.86 6.11 0.70
CA SER A 83 1.55 5.75 2.09
C SER A 83 0.64 6.79 2.74
N GLY A 84 -0.18 6.36 3.69
CA GLY A 84 -1.03 7.27 4.44
C GLY A 84 -2.19 6.54 5.10
N VAL A 85 -3.30 7.25 5.27
CA VAL A 85 -4.58 6.65 5.65
C VAL A 85 -5.23 6.05 4.40
N LEU A 86 -5.58 4.77 4.49
CA LEU A 86 -6.13 4.00 3.41
C LEU A 86 -7.54 4.48 3.08
N ASN A 87 -7.69 5.03 1.88
CA ASN A 87 -8.96 5.32 1.24
C ASN A 87 -8.77 5.22 -0.28
N PHE A 88 -9.88 5.02 -1.00
CA PHE A 88 -9.84 4.78 -2.45
C PHE A 88 -9.20 5.92 -3.24
N ASP A 89 -9.53 7.17 -2.91
CA ASP A 89 -9.04 8.34 -3.62
C ASP A 89 -7.52 8.51 -3.46
N ALA A 90 -6.98 8.32 -2.25
CA ALA A 90 -5.54 8.37 -1.98
C ALA A 90 -4.76 7.30 -2.76
N LEU A 91 -5.29 6.08 -2.84
CA LEU A 91 -4.66 5.02 -3.65
C LEU A 91 -4.66 5.38 -5.14
N CYS A 92 -5.77 5.92 -5.65
CA CYS A 92 -5.85 6.40 -7.03
C CYS A 92 -4.82 7.49 -7.31
N GLU A 93 -4.69 8.48 -6.41
CA GLU A 93 -3.72 9.57 -6.54
C GLU A 93 -2.28 9.08 -6.57
N ASP A 94 -1.89 8.19 -5.66
CA ASP A 94 -0.54 7.62 -5.60
C ASP A 94 -0.18 6.84 -6.87
N ILE A 95 -1.11 6.01 -7.37
CA ILE A 95 -0.92 5.23 -8.60
C ILE A 95 -0.82 6.17 -9.80
N ASP A 96 -1.74 7.13 -9.92
CA ASP A 96 -1.76 8.09 -11.03
C ASP A 96 -0.50 8.94 -11.08
N LEU A 97 -0.03 9.43 -9.93
CA LEU A 97 1.19 10.23 -9.83
C LEU A 97 2.39 9.42 -10.30
N TYR A 98 2.55 8.19 -9.80
CA TYR A 98 3.64 7.31 -10.20
C TYR A 98 3.63 7.00 -11.71
N GLU A 99 2.47 6.63 -12.27
CA GLU A 99 2.38 6.29 -13.70
C GLU A 99 2.60 7.51 -14.61
N LYS A 100 2.16 8.71 -14.20
CA LYS A 100 2.48 9.97 -14.90
C LYS A 100 3.98 10.25 -14.92
N GLU A 101 4.66 10.17 -13.78
CA GLU A 101 6.11 10.41 -13.69
C GLU A 101 6.91 9.42 -14.56
N ARG A 102 6.47 8.16 -14.59
CA ARG A 102 7.05 7.11 -15.44
C ARG A 102 6.85 7.38 -16.93
N GLY A 103 5.70 7.93 -17.32
CA GLY A 103 5.39 8.33 -18.70
C GLY A 103 6.18 9.55 -19.19
N VAL A 104 6.49 10.49 -18.29
CA VAL A 104 7.33 11.67 -18.59
C VAL A 104 8.82 11.31 -18.70
N SER A 105 9.26 10.23 -18.06
CA SER A 105 10.67 9.79 -18.05
C SER A 105 11.07 8.91 -19.25
N LYS A 106 10.27 8.87 -20.32
CA LYS A 106 10.52 8.07 -21.54
C LYS A 106 10.85 8.91 -22.76
#